data_AF-A0A354SP54-F1
#
_entry.id   AF-A0A354SP54-F1
#
_cell.length_a   1.000
_cell.length_b   1.000
_cell.length_c   1.000
_cell.angle_alpha   90.00
_cell.angle_beta   90.00
_cell.angle_gamma   90.00
#
_symmetry.space_group_name_H-M   'P 1'
#
loop_
_entity.id
_entity.type
_entity.pdbx_description
1 polymer ?
#
loop_
_entity_poly.entity_id
_entity_poly.type
_entity_poly.pdbx_seq_one_letter_code
_entity_poly.pdbx_strand_id
1 'polypeptide(L)'
;LHVPCTDLSKKEQKTNNYIRMQELAKRFKERNGSYICRELLNLPKGEGSSPIPSERTQEYYKRRPCADYCATAAEIYAEILKEEK
;
A
#
# COMPACT_ATOMS: atom_id res chain seq x y z
N LEU A 1 19.73 4.19 0.02
CA LEU A 1 18.42 3.81 -0.57
C LEU A 1 18.68 2.69 -1.57
N HIS A 2 18.27 1.46 -1.26
CA HIS A 2 18.38 0.36 -2.24
C HIS A 2 17.35 0.61 -3.34
N VAL A 3 17.82 1.01 -4.51
CA VAL A 3 16.96 1.31 -5.67
C VAL A 3 16.43 -0.02 -6.21
N PRO A 4 15.11 -0.17 -6.44
CA PRO A 4 14.58 -1.36 -7.08
C PRO A 4 15.27 -1.59 -8.44
N CYS A 5 15.71 -2.81 -8.71
CA CYS A 5 16.29 -3.15 -10.01
C CYS A 5 15.32 -2.84 -11.17
N THR A 6 15.71 -1.91 -12.03
CA THR A 6 14.97 -1.51 -13.24
C THR A 6 15.45 -2.22 -14.52
N ASP A 7 16.63 -2.86 -14.47
CA ASP A 7 17.19 -3.62 -15.59
C ASP A 7 16.43 -4.94 -15.78
N LEU A 8 15.98 -5.20 -17.02
CA LEU A 8 15.23 -6.41 -17.37
C LEU A 8 16.11 -7.67 -17.38
N SER A 9 17.42 -7.54 -17.61
CA SER A 9 18.36 -8.66 -17.70
C SER A 9 18.78 -9.24 -16.34
N LYS A 10 18.62 -8.47 -15.25
CA LYS A 10 19.04 -8.85 -13.90
C LYS A 10 17.94 -9.60 -13.15
N LYS A 11 17.72 -10.85 -13.53
CA LYS A 11 16.68 -11.73 -12.96
C LYS A 11 16.72 -11.82 -11.44
N GLU A 12 17.89 -12.07 -10.86
CA GLU A 12 18.05 -12.25 -9.40
C GLU A 12 17.64 -10.99 -8.63
N GLN A 13 18.10 -9.83 -9.08
CA GLN A 13 17.77 -8.55 -8.43
C GLN A 13 16.27 -8.23 -8.54
N LYS A 14 15.64 -8.59 -9.67
CA LYS A 14 14.18 -8.50 -9.81
C LYS A 14 13.44 -9.46 -8.87
N THR A 15 13.91 -10.69 -8.71
CA THR A 15 13.33 -11.63 -7.74
C THR A 15 13.37 -11.05 -6.33
N ASN A 16 14.50 -10.44 -5.94
CA ASN A 16 14.62 -9.79 -4.64
C ASN A 16 13.66 -8.59 -4.48
N ASN A 17 13.43 -7.81 -5.54
CA ASN A 17 12.39 -6.77 -5.52
C ASN A 17 11.00 -7.37 -5.25
N TYR A 18 10.64 -8.46 -5.94
CA TYR A 18 9.31 -9.07 -5.78
C TYR A 18 9.11 -9.64 -4.38
N ILE A 19 10.12 -10.30 -3.82
CA ILE A 19 10.09 -10.81 -2.44
C ILE A 19 9.82 -9.66 -1.46
N ARG A 20 10.53 -8.54 -1.60
CA ARG A 20 10.34 -7.36 -0.74
C ARG A 20 8.96 -6.74 -0.88
N MET A 21 8.47 -6.59 -2.11
CA MET A 21 7.13 -6.04 -2.36
C MET A 21 6.02 -6.94 -1.80
N GLN A 22 6.20 -8.26 -1.89
CA GLN A 22 5.27 -9.21 -1.28
C GLN A 22 5.28 -9.13 0.23
N GLU A 23 6.45 -9.00 0.85
CA GLU A 23 6.57 -8.84 2.30
C GLU A 23 5.94 -7.52 2.78
N LEU A 24 6.17 -6.40 2.07
CA LEU A 24 5.51 -5.13 2.32
C LEU A 24 3.98 -5.25 2.27
N ALA A 25 3.46 -5.85 1.20
CA ALA A 25 2.02 -6.04 1.03
C ALA A 25 1.42 -6.96 2.10
N LYS A 26 2.16 -8.00 2.51
CA LYS A 26 1.77 -8.92 3.58
C LYS A 26 1.67 -8.19 4.91
N ARG A 27 2.73 -7.49 5.35
CA ARG A 27 2.73 -6.72 6.61
C ARG A 27 1.67 -5.62 6.61
N PHE A 28 1.47 -4.95 5.47
CA PHE A 28 0.43 -3.93 5.33
C PHE A 28 -0.96 -4.54 5.54
N LYS A 29 -1.22 -5.70 4.93
CA LYS A 29 -2.47 -6.44 5.09
C LYS A 29 -2.65 -6.93 6.53
N GLU A 30 -1.59 -7.39 7.20
CA GLU A 30 -1.67 -7.81 8.61
C GLU A 30 -2.06 -6.64 9.53
N ARG A 31 -1.54 -5.43 9.28
CA ARG A 31 -1.88 -4.24 10.07
C ARG A 31 -3.24 -3.65 9.76
N ASN A 32 -3.65 -3.64 8.48
CA ASN A 32 -4.83 -2.91 8.01
C ASN A 32 -5.99 -3.82 7.56
N GLY A 33 -5.83 -5.13 7.60
CA GLY A 33 -6.80 -6.13 7.12
C GLY A 33 -6.79 -6.36 5.60
N SER A 34 -6.42 -5.36 4.80
CA SER A 34 -6.30 -5.44 3.34
C SER A 34 -5.23 -4.50 2.80
N TYR A 35 -4.83 -4.66 1.54
CA TYR A 35 -4.08 -3.68 0.75
C TYR A 35 -4.91 -3.10 -0.41
N ILE A 36 -6.19 -3.51 -0.53
CA ILE A 36 -7.10 -3.06 -1.58
C ILE A 36 -7.93 -1.90 -1.03
N CYS A 37 -7.82 -0.72 -1.64
CA CYS A 37 -8.50 0.51 -1.16
C CYS A 37 -10.00 0.33 -0.93
N ARG A 38 -10.69 -0.45 -1.77
CA ARG A 38 -12.12 -0.71 -1.63
C ARG A 38 -12.44 -1.44 -0.31
N GLU A 39 -11.62 -2.43 0.04
CA GLU A 39 -11.79 -3.24 1.24
C GLU A 39 -11.43 -2.44 2.49
N LEU A 40 -10.33 -1.68 2.44
CA LEU A 40 -9.92 -0.76 3.51
C LEU A 40 -11.03 0.24 3.87
N LEU A 41 -11.73 0.74 2.84
CA LEU A 41 -12.78 1.73 2.98
C LEU A 41 -14.18 1.11 3.13
N ASN A 42 -14.28 -0.23 3.22
CA ASN A 42 -15.54 -0.97 3.31
C ASN A 42 -16.59 -0.55 2.27
N LEU A 43 -16.14 -0.28 1.03
CA LEU A 43 -17.03 0.16 -0.04
C LEU A 43 -17.75 -1.05 -0.66
N PRO A 44 -19.04 -0.91 -1.04
CA PRO A 44 -19.83 -2.00 -1.59
C PRO A 44 -19.23 -2.58 -2.87
N LYS A 45 -19.41 -3.89 -3.08
CA LYS A 45 -19.02 -4.57 -4.33
C LYS A 45 -20.10 -4.33 -5.39
N GLY A 46 -19.69 -3.96 -6.60
CA GLY A 46 -20.55 -4.05 -7.80
C GLY A 46 -21.22 -2.77 -8.26
N GLU A 47 -21.38 -1.74 -7.42
CA GLU A 47 -21.83 -0.43 -7.90
C GLU A 47 -20.62 0.36 -8.40
N GLY A 48 -20.61 0.66 -9.70
CA GLY A 48 -19.59 1.52 -10.30
C GLY A 48 -19.49 2.80 -9.49
N SER A 49 -18.26 3.16 -9.08
CA SER A 49 -18.01 4.45 -8.46
C SER A 49 -18.58 5.51 -9.39
N SER A 50 -19.56 6.28 -8.93
CA SER A 50 -20.07 7.43 -9.67
C SER A 50 -18.87 8.22 -10.20
N PRO A 51 -18.88 8.66 -11.48
CA PRO A 51 -17.82 9.50 -12.01
C PRO A 51 -17.78 10.86 -11.30
N ILE A 52 -18.81 11.18 -10.51
CA ILE A 52 -18.91 12.39 -9.72
C ILE A 52 -18.13 12.18 -8.41
N PRO A 53 -17.08 13.00 -8.16
CA PRO A 53 -16.35 12.93 -6.90
C PRO A 53 -17.23 13.39 -5.75
N SER A 54 -17.09 12.73 -4.58
CA SER A 54 -17.72 13.22 -3.36
C SER A 54 -17.14 14.57 -2.96
N GLU A 55 -17.97 15.43 -2.36
CA GLU A 55 -17.50 16.69 -1.77
C GLU A 55 -16.46 16.45 -0.68
N ARG A 56 -15.42 17.30 -0.64
CA ARG A 56 -14.31 17.22 0.30
C ARG A 56 -14.69 17.88 1.64
N THR A 57 -15.62 17.27 2.34
CA THR A 57 -16.07 17.72 3.67
C THR A 57 -15.18 17.13 4.78
N GLN A 58 -15.32 17.63 6.01
CA GLN A 58 -14.61 17.05 7.14
C GLN A 58 -14.99 15.57 7.39
N GLU A 59 -16.27 15.23 7.18
CA GLU A 59 -16.77 13.86 7.29
C GLU A 59 -16.18 12.94 6.21
N TYR A 60 -15.95 13.46 5.00
CA TYR A 60 -15.27 12.71 3.93
C TYR A 60 -13.87 12.24 4.38
N TYR A 61 -13.08 13.12 4.99
CA TYR A 61 -11.73 12.78 5.45
C TYR A 61 -11.73 11.84 6.65
N LYS A 62 -12.70 11.95 7.57
CA LYS A 62 -12.86 11.00 8.67
C LYS A 62 -13.08 9.56 8.18
N ARG A 63 -13.83 9.40 7.09
CA ARG A 63 -14.08 8.09 6.46
C ARG A 63 -12.94 7.62 5.56
N ARG A 64 -11.94 8.46 5.31
CA ARG A 64 -10.81 8.17 4.41
C ARG A 64 -9.48 8.48 5.10
N PRO A 65 -9.04 7.60 6.03
CA PRO A 65 -7.74 7.71 6.71
C PRO A 65 -6.56 7.37 5.78
N CYS A 66 -6.58 7.86 4.54
CA CYS A 66 -5.58 7.54 3.53
C CYS A 66 -4.17 7.99 3.95
N ALA A 67 -4.07 9.10 4.69
CA ALA A 67 -2.79 9.56 5.22
C ALA A 67 -2.20 8.55 6.22
N ASP A 68 -3.03 7.95 7.07
CA ASP A 68 -2.61 6.96 8.06
C ASP A 68 -2.15 5.66 7.39
N TYR A 69 -2.82 5.26 6.30
CA TYR A 69 -2.35 4.15 5.46
C TYR A 69 -0.99 4.44 4.82
N CYS A 70 -0.79 5.66 4.30
CA CYS A 70 0.51 6.07 3.76
C CYS A 70 1.60 6.05 4.84
N ALA A 71 1.29 6.54 6.06
CA ALA A 71 2.20 6.48 7.20
C ALA A 71 2.56 5.04 7.57
N THR A 72 1.56 4.16 7.65
CA THR A 72 1.76 2.73 7.94
C THR A 72 2.66 2.06 6.91
N ALA A 73 2.46 2.34 5.61
CA ALA A 73 3.31 1.81 4.55
C ALA A 73 4.78 2.30 4.67
N ALA A 74 4.97 3.58 5.00
CA ALA A 74 6.30 4.14 5.22
C ALA A 74 7.01 3.54 6.43
N GLU A 75 6.28 3.30 7.52
CA GLU A 75 6.80 2.63 8.72
C GLU A 75 7.25 1.20 8.43
N ILE A 76 6.41 0.38 7.78
CA ILE A 76 6.75 -0.99 7.41
C ILE A 76 8.01 -1.01 6.53
N TYR A 77 8.10 -0.09 5.56
CA TYR A 77 9.28 0.00 4.72
C TYR A 77 10.54 0.39 5.51
N ALA A 78 10.43 1.31 6.46
CA ALA A 78 11.53 1.68 7.33
C ALA A 78 11.98 0.53 8.25
N GLU A 79 11.06 -0.32 8.71
CA GLU A 79 11.38 -1.53 9.48
C GLU A 79 12.15 -2.54 8.64
N ILE A 80 11.69 -2.86 7.43
CA ILE A 80 12.38 -3.78 6.52
C ILE A 80 13.80 -3.27 6.22
N LEU A 81 13.98 -1.97 5.97
CA LEU A 81 15.30 -1.38 5.76
C LEU A 81 16.24 -1.47 6.98
N LYS A 82 15.69 -1.57 8.20
CA LYS A 82 16.48 -1.79 9.42
C LYS A 82 16.86 -3.27 9.58
N GLU A 83 15.99 -4.19 9.17
CA GLU A 83 16.25 -5.64 9.20
C GLU A 83 17.29 -6.08 8.16
N GLU A 84 17.41 -5.34 7.04
CA GLU A 84 18.41 -5.60 5.99
C GLU A 84 19.83 -5.07 6.31
N LYS A 85 20.05 -4.51 7.50
CA LYS A 85 21.37 -4.05 7.97
C LYS A 85 22.12 -5.15 8.71
#